data_AF-A0AAV0ZBS5-F1
#
_entry.id   AF-A0AAV0ZBS5-F1
#
_cell.length_a   1.000
_cell.length_b   1.000
_cell.length_c   1.000
_cell.angle_alpha   90.00
_cell.angle_beta   90.00
_cell.angle_gamma   90.00
#
_symmetry.space_group_name_H-M   'P 1'
#
loop_
_entity.id
_entity.type
_entity.pdbx_description
1 polymer ?
#
loop_
_entity_poly.entity_id
_entity_poly.type
_entity_poly.pdbx_seq_one_letter_code
_entity_poly.pdbx_strand_id
1 'polypeptide(L)'
;MESYKETFWKVGPKTLSQLLDKLQSSNKPVHCVVYDAFLHWTFDVSKTFGIPVAVFLTQACSVNTINFHAFKGWLDLPLLETEFVLPALPKLEASDLPSFLYQYGTYPGYFGCVCLFWKLSRS
;
A
#
# COMPACT_ATOMS: atom_id res chain seq x y z
N MET A 1 1.83 -8.85 -17.41
CA MET A 1 1.68 -8.13 -16.13
C MET A 1 1.05 -9.03 -15.06
N GLU A 2 -0.09 -9.68 -15.31
CA GLU A 2 -0.79 -10.50 -14.31
C GLU A 2 0.02 -11.71 -13.83
N SER A 3 0.62 -12.50 -14.72
CA SER A 3 1.49 -13.62 -14.33
C SER A 3 2.70 -13.18 -13.48
N TYR A 4 3.27 -11.99 -13.75
CA TYR A 4 4.33 -11.41 -12.92
C TYR A 4 3.81 -11.09 -11.53
N LYS A 5 2.66 -10.39 -11.42
CA LYS A 5 2.05 -10.07 -10.14
C LYS A 5 1.77 -11.35 -9.34
N GLU A 6 1.05 -12.31 -9.90
CA GLU A 6 0.72 -13.57 -9.23
C GLU A 6 1.98 -14.28 -8.71
N THR A 7 3.01 -14.38 -9.55
CA THR A 7 4.28 -14.98 -9.16
C THR A 7 4.95 -14.19 -8.04
N PHE A 8 4.99 -12.86 -8.16
CA PHE A 8 5.60 -11.98 -7.17
C PHE A 8 4.88 -12.05 -5.82
N TRP A 9 3.55 -12.04 -5.80
CA TRP A 9 2.72 -12.20 -4.61
C TRP A 9 2.85 -13.60 -3.98
N LYS A 10 3.10 -14.64 -4.78
CA LYS A 10 3.30 -16.01 -4.29
C LYS A 10 4.71 -16.28 -3.77
N VAL A 11 5.72 -15.71 -4.41
CA VAL A 11 7.15 -15.99 -4.16
C VAL A 11 7.77 -14.98 -3.21
N GLY A 12 7.40 -13.70 -3.28
CA GLY A 12 7.93 -12.62 -2.45
C GLY A 12 7.89 -12.88 -0.94
N PRO A 13 6.75 -13.31 -0.36
CA PRO A 13 6.69 -13.64 1.07
C PRO A 13 7.65 -14.76 1.45
N LYS A 14 7.79 -15.77 0.58
CA LYS A 14 8.66 -16.94 0.83
C LYS A 14 10.13 -16.55 0.80
N THR A 15 10.53 -15.77 -0.19
CA THR A 15 11.93 -15.34 -0.33
C THR A 15 12.32 -14.35 0.77
N LEU A 16 11.43 -13.46 1.19
CA LEU A 16 11.66 -12.60 2.36
C LEU A 16 11.80 -13.44 3.64
N SER A 17 10.89 -14.39 3.88
CA SER A 17 10.97 -15.27 5.06
C SER A 17 12.30 -16.04 5.10
N GLN A 18 12.75 -16.59 3.97
CA GLN A 18 14.03 -17.28 3.86
C GLN A 18 15.22 -16.35 4.11
N LEU A 19 15.13 -15.10 3.65
CA LEU A 19 16.16 -14.10 3.89
C LEU A 19 16.26 -13.73 5.38
N LEU A 20 15.13 -13.48 6.04
CA LEU A 20 15.09 -13.14 7.47
C LEU A 20 15.66 -14.28 8.33
N ASP A 21 15.24 -15.51 8.06
CA ASP A 21 15.75 -16.72 8.75
C ASP A 21 17.27 -16.87 8.63
N LYS A 22 17.79 -16.71 7.39
CA LYS A 22 19.23 -16.76 7.13
C LYS A 22 20.00 -15.66 7.85
N LEU A 23 19.47 -14.45 7.88
CA LEU A 23 20.13 -13.31 8.54
C LEU A 23 20.08 -13.42 10.06
N GLN A 24 19.00 -13.95 10.62
CA GLN A 24 18.85 -14.18 12.06
C GLN A 24 19.82 -15.24 12.59
N SER A 25 20.14 -16.24 11.76
CA SER A 25 21.16 -17.25 12.05
C SER A 25 22.61 -16.77 11.85
N SER A 26 22.80 -15.51 11.45
CA SER A 26 24.11 -14.92 11.16
C SER A 26 24.57 -13.96 12.28
N ASN A 27 25.83 -13.52 12.23
CA ASN A 27 26.36 -12.49 13.14
C ASN A 27 25.78 -11.07 12.89
N LYS A 28 24.78 -10.93 12.01
CA LYS A 28 24.13 -9.66 11.65
C LYS A 28 22.60 -9.84 11.59
N PRO A 29 21.93 -9.98 12.74
CA PRO A 29 20.47 -10.13 12.77
C PRO A 29 19.76 -8.87 12.25
N VAL A 30 18.59 -9.07 11.66
CA VAL A 30 17.71 -7.97 11.22
C VAL A 30 16.91 -7.47 12.42
N HIS A 31 17.04 -6.18 12.72
CA HIS A 31 16.35 -5.54 13.84
C HIS A 31 15.09 -4.77 13.43
N CYS A 32 14.92 -4.45 12.15
CA CYS A 32 13.75 -3.76 11.62
C CYS A 32 13.63 -4.01 10.12
N VAL A 33 12.41 -4.08 9.59
CA VAL A 33 12.13 -4.13 8.15
C VAL A 33 11.42 -2.85 7.72
N VAL A 34 12.03 -2.11 6.78
CA VAL A 34 11.38 -0.98 6.09
C VAL A 34 10.82 -1.48 4.78
N TYR A 35 9.52 -1.27 4.52
CA TYR A 35 8.85 -1.85 3.35
C TYR A 35 7.90 -0.86 2.67
N ASP A 36 7.72 -1.04 1.35
CA ASP A 36 6.74 -0.27 0.60
C ASP A 36 5.31 -0.62 1.06
N ALA A 37 4.49 0.39 1.32
CA ALA A 37 3.12 0.26 1.80
C ALA A 37 2.23 -0.70 0.98
N PHE A 38 2.52 -0.88 -0.32
CA PHE A 38 1.76 -1.79 -1.19
C PHE A 38 2.19 -3.25 -1.05
N LEU A 39 3.31 -3.55 -0.40
CA LEU A 39 3.80 -4.91 -0.14
C LEU A 39 3.34 -5.42 1.23
N HIS A 40 2.02 -5.49 1.42
CA HIS A 40 1.43 -5.79 2.73
C HIS A 40 1.90 -7.12 3.34
N TRP A 41 2.23 -8.12 2.52
CA TRP A 41 2.78 -9.40 3.02
C TRP A 41 4.09 -9.25 3.79
N THR A 42 4.83 -8.15 3.60
CA THR A 42 6.07 -7.89 4.36
C THR A 42 5.78 -7.68 5.85
N PHE A 43 4.63 -7.09 6.19
CA PHE A 43 4.17 -6.95 7.58
C PHE A 43 3.95 -8.34 8.21
N ASP A 44 3.14 -9.18 7.57
CA ASP A 44 2.79 -10.50 8.09
C ASP A 44 4.02 -11.39 8.24
N VAL A 45 4.91 -11.40 7.25
CA VAL A 45 6.17 -12.16 7.31
C VAL A 45 7.05 -11.65 8.45
N SER A 46 7.32 -10.35 8.54
CA SER A 46 8.20 -9.81 9.59
C SER A 46 7.64 -10.07 11.00
N LYS A 47 6.32 -10.06 11.14
CA LYS A 47 5.62 -10.38 12.39
C LYS A 47 5.88 -11.81 12.87
N THR A 48 6.01 -12.80 11.97
CA THR A 48 6.34 -14.18 12.38
C THR A 48 7.75 -14.33 12.95
N PHE A 49 8.66 -13.39 12.62
CA PHE A 49 10.01 -13.34 13.18
C PHE A 49 10.11 -12.43 14.43
N GLY A 50 9.02 -11.78 14.83
CA GLY A 50 9.03 -10.80 15.92
C GLY A 50 9.85 -9.53 15.61
N ILE A 51 10.07 -9.24 14.33
CA ILE A 51 10.86 -8.09 13.88
C ILE A 51 9.92 -6.90 13.69
N PRO A 52 10.20 -5.73 14.31
CA PRO A 52 9.41 -4.53 14.09
C PRO A 52 9.51 -4.07 12.63
N VAL A 53 8.48 -3.37 12.18
CA VAL A 53 8.41 -2.90 10.79
C VAL A 53 8.12 -1.41 10.72
N ALA A 54 8.63 -0.77 9.66
CA ALA A 54 8.33 0.60 9.31
C ALA A 54 7.80 0.66 7.87
N VAL A 55 6.67 1.33 7.70
CA VAL A 55 6.08 1.55 6.38
C VAL A 55 6.80 2.70 5.69
N PHE A 56 7.10 2.52 4.41
CA PHE A 56 7.56 3.55 3.50
C PHE A 56 6.52 3.80 2.42
N LEU A 57 6.02 5.04 2.35
CA LEU A 57 5.08 5.48 1.32
C LEU A 57 5.86 6.12 0.17
N THR A 58 5.96 5.41 -0.96
CA THR A 58 6.69 5.88 -2.16
C THR A 58 5.95 6.97 -2.94
N GLN A 59 4.67 7.21 -2.64
CA GLN A 59 3.86 8.22 -3.31
C GLN A 59 3.94 9.60 -2.63
N ALA A 60 3.63 10.65 -3.39
CA ALA A 60 3.52 12.00 -2.86
C ALA A 60 2.49 12.08 -1.71
N CYS A 61 2.75 12.97 -0.73
CA CYS A 61 1.86 13.15 0.42
C CYS A 61 0.42 13.54 0.02
N SER A 62 0.27 14.28 -1.07
CA SER A 62 -1.04 14.63 -1.65
C SER A 62 -1.81 13.39 -2.12
N VAL A 63 -1.14 12.48 -2.83
CA VAL A 63 -1.72 11.22 -3.29
C VAL A 63 -2.13 10.33 -2.12
N ASN A 64 -1.29 10.24 -1.07
CA ASN A 64 -1.64 9.49 0.14
C ASN A 64 -2.85 10.09 0.87
N THR A 65 -2.95 11.42 0.89
CA THR A 65 -4.11 12.14 1.46
C THR A 65 -5.38 11.80 0.69
N ILE A 66 -5.36 11.88 -0.65
CA ILE A 66 -6.49 11.50 -1.50
C ILE A 66 -6.91 10.04 -1.27
N ASN A 67 -5.94 9.12 -1.32
CA ASN A 67 -6.16 7.69 -1.11
C ASN A 67 -6.75 7.37 0.26
N PHE A 68 -6.33 8.09 1.29
CA PHE A 68 -6.89 7.97 2.63
C PHE A 68 -8.36 8.42 2.68
N HIS A 69 -8.72 9.52 2.01
CA HIS A 69 -10.12 9.99 1.95
C HIS A 69 -11.01 8.99 1.19
N ALA A 70 -10.50 8.44 0.07
CA ALA A 70 -11.18 7.37 -0.65
C ALA A 70 -11.40 6.13 0.22
N PHE A 71 -10.36 5.66 0.93
CA PHE A 71 -10.47 4.52 1.84
C PHE A 71 -11.46 4.77 2.99
N LYS A 72 -11.53 6.00 3.51
CA LYS A 72 -12.48 6.37 4.56
C LYS A 72 -13.93 6.46 4.08
N GLY A 73 -14.17 6.39 2.77
CA GLY A 73 -15.49 6.62 2.18
C GLY A 73 -15.90 8.10 2.26
N TRP A 74 -14.93 9.01 2.34
CA TRP A 74 -15.18 10.46 2.27
C TRP A 74 -15.15 10.99 0.84
N LEU A 75 -14.76 10.14 -0.10
CA LEU A 75 -14.97 10.36 -1.53
C LEU A 75 -15.95 9.28 -2.00
N ASP A 76 -17.09 9.70 -2.52
CA ASP A 76 -18.07 8.79 -3.09
C ASP A 76 -17.53 8.23 -4.41
N LEU A 77 -17.43 6.90 -4.50
CA LEU A 77 -16.95 6.19 -5.69
C LEU A 77 -18.10 5.41 -6.35
N PRO A 78 -18.29 5.50 -7.68
CA PRO A 78 -17.54 6.33 -8.62
C PRO A 78 -17.73 7.83 -8.37
N LEU A 79 -16.70 8.63 -8.68
CA LEU A 79 -16.72 10.07 -8.49
C LEU A 79 -17.87 10.69 -9.32
N LEU A 80 -18.83 11.32 -8.63
CA LEU A 80 -19.93 12.06 -9.27
C LEU A 80 -19.63 13.55 -9.41
N GLU A 81 -18.76 14.07 -8.54
CA GLU A 81 -18.33 15.46 -8.53
C GLU A 81 -17.16 15.68 -9.49
N THR A 82 -17.07 16.88 -10.06
CA THR A 82 -15.97 17.26 -10.95
C THR A 82 -14.82 17.94 -10.22
N GLU A 83 -15.06 18.44 -8.99
CA GLU A 83 -14.12 19.24 -8.22
C GLU A 83 -14.07 18.77 -6.77
N PHE A 84 -12.88 18.70 -6.19
CA PHE A 84 -12.63 18.17 -4.86
C PHE A 84 -11.81 19.16 -4.03
N VAL A 85 -12.23 19.39 -2.79
CA VAL A 85 -11.49 20.19 -1.81
C VAL A 85 -11.11 19.29 -0.65
N LEU A 86 -9.82 18.98 -0.56
CA LEU A 86 -9.26 18.11 0.48
C LEU A 86 -8.39 18.91 1.46
N PRO A 87 -8.28 18.49 2.72
CA PRO A 87 -7.44 19.16 3.71
C PRO A 87 -6.00 19.32 3.21
N ALA A 88 -5.46 20.53 3.34
CA ALA A 88 -4.09 20.90 2.97
C ALA A 88 -3.72 20.69 1.48
N LEU A 89 -4.71 20.53 0.60
CA LEU A 89 -4.52 20.46 -0.85
C LEU A 89 -5.23 21.63 -1.55
N PRO A 90 -4.75 22.06 -2.72
CA PRO A 90 -5.52 22.97 -3.57
C PRO A 90 -6.82 22.30 -4.02
N LYS A 91 -7.71 23.09 -4.61
CA LYS A 91 -8.87 22.56 -5.33
C LYS A 91 -8.36 21.67 -6.48
N LEU A 92 -8.92 20.47 -6.59
CA LEU A 92 -8.54 19.45 -7.56
C LEU A 92 -9.71 19.15 -8.49
N GLU A 93 -9.43 18.83 -9.74
CA GLU A 93 -10.40 18.24 -10.65
C GLU A 93 -10.39 16.70 -10.51
N ALA A 94 -11.44 16.03 -10.99
CA ALA A 94 -11.49 14.56 -10.98
C ALA A 94 -10.25 13.93 -11.65
N SER A 95 -9.76 14.51 -12.74
CA SER A 95 -8.55 14.04 -13.45
C SER A 95 -7.24 14.23 -12.68
N ASP A 96 -7.22 15.09 -11.64
CA ASP A 96 -6.04 15.26 -10.78
C ASP A 96 -5.93 14.16 -9.72
N LEU A 97 -7.00 13.40 -9.49
CA LEU A 97 -6.99 12.25 -8.59
C LEU A 97 -6.30 11.04 -9.26
N PRO A 98 -5.85 10.04 -8.49
CA PRO A 98 -5.34 8.79 -9.05
C PRO A 98 -6.33 8.13 -10.01
N SER A 99 -5.82 7.57 -11.11
CA SER A 99 -6.65 7.00 -12.19
C SER A 99 -7.58 5.89 -11.74
N PHE A 100 -7.19 5.09 -10.75
CA PHE A 100 -8.05 4.05 -10.20
C PHE A 100 -9.24 4.60 -9.38
N LEU A 101 -9.26 5.89 -9.05
CA LEU A 101 -10.39 6.58 -8.42
C LEU A 101 -11.29 7.25 -9.47
N TYR A 102 -10.74 8.07 -10.36
CA TYR A 102 -11.58 8.80 -11.34
C TYR A 102 -12.02 7.93 -12.52
N GLN A 103 -11.25 6.90 -12.88
CA GLN A 103 -11.70 5.78 -13.72
C GLN A 103 -11.99 4.57 -12.82
N TYR A 104 -12.94 4.75 -11.91
CA TYR A 104 -13.29 3.74 -10.93
C TYR A 104 -13.63 2.41 -11.62
N GLY A 105 -13.02 1.32 -11.12
CA GLY A 105 -13.20 -0.03 -11.65
C GLY A 105 -12.23 -0.43 -12.78
N THR A 106 -11.47 0.50 -13.38
CA THR A 106 -10.49 0.16 -14.44
C THR A 106 -9.25 -0.54 -13.89
N TYR A 107 -8.87 -0.27 -12.63
CA TYR A 107 -7.66 -0.79 -12.00
C TYR A 107 -7.94 -1.42 -10.62
N PRO A 108 -8.75 -2.50 -10.54
CA PRO A 108 -9.22 -3.05 -9.27
C PRO A 108 -8.09 -3.54 -8.35
N GLY A 109 -6.98 -4.03 -8.92
CA GLY A 109 -5.82 -4.47 -8.14
C GLY A 109 -5.13 -3.35 -7.37
N TYR A 110 -5.00 -2.15 -7.96
CA TYR A 110 -4.38 -1.00 -7.29
C TYR A 110 -5.28 -0.44 -6.19
N PHE A 111 -6.59 -0.32 -6.47
CA PHE A 111 -7.56 0.10 -5.46
C PHE A 111 -7.56 -0.87 -4.26
N GLY A 112 -7.52 -2.18 -4.52
CA GLY A 112 -7.40 -3.20 -3.49
C GLY A 112 -6.15 -3.05 -2.63
N CYS A 113 -4.99 -2.75 -3.23
CA CYS A 113 -3.74 -2.54 -2.49
C CYS A 113 -3.81 -1.33 -1.55
N VAL A 114 -4.37 -0.20 -2.02
CA VAL A 114 -4.56 1.01 -1.20
C VAL A 114 -5.48 0.71 -0.01
N CYS A 115 -6.62 0.07 -0.25
CA CYS A 115 -7.58 -0.24 0.81
C CYS A 115 -7.00 -1.22 1.84
N LEU A 116 -6.24 -2.21 1.39
CA LEU A 116 -5.63 -3.21 2.28
C LEU A 116 -4.53 -2.61 3.15
N PHE A 117 -3.70 -1.72 2.61
CA PHE A 117 -2.70 -0.99 3.38
C PHE A 117 -3.34 -0.23 4.56
N TRP A 118 -4.34 0.61 4.28
CA TRP A 118 -4.98 1.40 5.32
C TRP A 118 -5.78 0.56 6.32
N LYS A 119 -6.27 -0.62 5.92
CA LYS A 119 -6.88 -1.59 6.83
C LYS A 119 -5.86 -2.16 7.83
N LEU A 120 -4.67 -2.52 7.36
CA LEU A 120 -3.58 -3.07 8.20
C LEU A 120 -2.94 -2.01 9.11
N SER A 121 -2.98 -0.73 8.74
CA SER A 121 -2.49 0.36 9.59
C SER A 121 -3.26 0.55 10.91
N ARG A 122 -4.42 -0.11 11.08
CA ARG A 122 -5.26 -0.04 12.29
C ARG A 122 -5.12 -1.22 13.25
N SER A 123 -4.37 -2.25 12.88
CA SER A 123 -4.21 -3.52 13.62
C SER A 123 -2.83 -3.63 14.26
#